data_AF-A0A7J9AWV0-F1
#
_entry.id   AF-A0A7J9AWV0-F1
#
_cell.length_a   1.000
_cell.length_b   1.000
_cell.length_c   1.000
_cell.angle_alpha   90.00
_cell.angle_beta   90.00
_cell.angle_gamma   90.00
#
_symmetry.space_group_name_H-M   'P 1'
#
loop_
_entity.id
_entity.type
_entity.pdbx_description
1 polymer ?
#
loop_
_entity_poly.entity_id
_entity_poly.type
_entity_poly.pdbx_seq_one_letter_code
_entity_poly.pdbx_strand_id
1 'polypeptide(L)'
;MILKYIPLDEGMMIMDEAIVKAKKIIEGYPETKFSGEEYQSSNEKTMQLYEKFRNSLEESIFSTVLPTLVNKQGANLLREFVVIWSNYKLMARWLCRFFEYLDRFFIPQHIELESLNGISFSCFRDLVFKKLYCRLIEAALTLVISMCLPTVKILVSLLLEFGSVQFYMQINQEREGQQIDCVLLKNGLDIFVEISDYKGVNYYEDFERIMLTEISGYYSRLASEWLLHDSSAEYVQKVFWCLNREKQRARQYLHPDTEVKIVQVVRYHLLDQIANKLMEKRQAENSGMVTDYQVPINLQMSNFIIVA
;
A
#
# COMPACT_ATOMS: atom_id res chain seq x y z
N MET A 1 -45.41 3.38 -20.91
CA MET A 1 -44.74 2.22 -20.27
C MET A 1 -45.64 1.79 -19.12
N ILE A 2 -46.24 0.61 -19.17
CA ILE A 2 -47.12 0.13 -18.11
C ILE A 2 -46.20 -0.35 -16.99
N LEU A 3 -46.12 0.42 -15.90
CA LEU A 3 -45.44 0.02 -14.67
C LEU A 3 -46.18 -1.18 -14.08
N LYS A 4 -45.54 -2.35 -14.05
CA LYS A 4 -46.06 -3.53 -13.33
C LYS A 4 -45.89 -3.26 -11.84
N TYR A 5 -46.99 -3.26 -11.11
CA TYR A 5 -46.97 -3.29 -9.65
C TYR A 5 -46.51 -4.67 -9.20
N ILE A 6 -45.35 -4.76 -8.54
CA ILE A 6 -44.85 -5.99 -7.92
C ILE A 6 -45.18 -5.92 -6.43
N PRO A 7 -45.94 -6.88 -5.87
CA PRO A 7 -46.16 -6.98 -4.43
C PRO A 7 -44.85 -7.01 -3.64
N LEU A 8 -44.83 -6.39 -2.45
CA LEU A 8 -43.62 -6.26 -1.65
C LEU A 8 -42.97 -7.61 -1.31
N ASP A 9 -43.75 -8.64 -0.96
CA ASP A 9 -43.21 -9.94 -0.58
C ASP A 9 -42.52 -10.63 -1.77
N GLU A 10 -43.11 -10.49 -2.96
CA GLU A 10 -42.51 -10.92 -4.23
C GLU A 10 -41.25 -10.12 -4.54
N GLY A 11 -41.25 -8.82 -4.22
CA GLY A 11 -40.09 -7.97 -4.35
C GLY A 11 -38.94 -8.27 -3.41
N MET A 12 -39.27 -8.60 -2.16
CA MET A 12 -38.31 -9.03 -1.16
C MET A 12 -37.67 -10.36 -1.54
N MET A 13 -38.44 -11.29 -2.11
CA MET A 13 -37.92 -12.57 -2.59
C MET A 13 -36.95 -12.40 -3.78
N ILE A 14 -37.28 -11.51 -4.73
CA ILE A 14 -36.39 -11.19 -5.86
C ILE A 14 -35.10 -10.52 -5.36
N MET A 15 -35.21 -9.59 -4.40
CA MET A 15 -34.04 -8.99 -3.75
C MET A 15 -33.19 -10.01 -3.03
N ASP A 16 -33.78 -10.96 -2.30
CA ASP A 16 -33.05 -12.03 -1.62
C ASP A 16 -32.30 -12.92 -2.62
N GLU A 17 -32.93 -13.28 -3.73
CA GLU A 17 -32.26 -14.04 -4.80
C GLU A 17 -31.10 -13.24 -5.42
N ALA A 18 -31.29 -11.94 -5.64
CA ALA A 18 -30.25 -11.05 -6.16
C ALA A 18 -29.08 -10.89 -5.17
N ILE A 19 -29.36 -10.76 -3.87
CA ILE A 19 -28.35 -10.71 -2.81
C ILE A 19 -27.56 -12.02 -2.77
N VAL A 20 -28.23 -13.17 -2.81
CA VAL A 20 -27.56 -14.48 -2.84
C VAL A 20 -26.65 -14.62 -4.06
N LYS A 21 -27.10 -14.15 -5.24
CA LYS A 21 -26.25 -14.11 -6.44
C LYS A 21 -25.06 -13.17 -6.27
N ALA A 22 -25.27 -11.98 -5.72
CA ALA A 22 -24.20 -11.02 -5.47
C ALA A 22 -23.15 -11.56 -4.47
N LYS A 23 -23.57 -12.28 -3.43
CA LYS A 23 -22.67 -12.92 -2.45
C LYS A 23 -21.68 -13.89 -3.10
N LYS A 24 -22.07 -14.59 -4.17
CA LYS A 24 -21.17 -15.48 -4.94
C LYS A 24 -20.00 -14.75 -5.61
N ILE A 25 -20.11 -13.44 -5.82
CA ILE A 25 -19.03 -12.61 -6.38
C ILE A 25 -17.84 -12.58 -5.41
N ILE A 26 -18.10 -12.50 -4.11
CA ILE A 26 -17.03 -12.53 -3.08
C ILE A 26 -16.25 -13.84 -3.15
N GLU A 27 -16.94 -14.95 -3.42
CA GLU A 27 -16.37 -16.29 -3.56
C GLU A 27 -15.60 -16.48 -4.89
N GLY A 28 -15.56 -15.47 -5.77
CA GLY A 28 -14.80 -15.50 -7.03
C GLY A 28 -15.62 -15.87 -8.27
N TYR A 29 -16.96 -15.81 -8.20
CA TYR A 29 -17.84 -16.11 -9.33
C TYR A 29 -18.57 -14.84 -9.83
N PRO A 30 -17.95 -14.01 -10.70
CA PRO A 30 -18.51 -12.73 -11.13
C PRO A 30 -19.61 -12.84 -12.21
N GLU A 31 -19.78 -14.01 -12.84
CA GLU A 31 -20.75 -14.22 -13.92
C GLU A 31 -22.17 -14.45 -13.40
N THR A 32 -22.79 -13.42 -12.86
CA THR A 32 -24.20 -13.46 -12.46
C THR A 32 -25.00 -12.46 -13.29
N LYS A 33 -25.85 -12.96 -14.18
CA LYS A 33 -26.84 -12.14 -14.91
C LYS A 33 -27.91 -11.69 -13.91
N PHE A 34 -28.11 -10.37 -13.80
CA PHE A 34 -29.15 -9.77 -12.97
C PHE A 34 -30.24 -9.17 -13.85
N SER A 35 -31.50 -9.40 -13.52
CA SER A 35 -32.67 -8.76 -14.16
C SER A 35 -33.06 -7.51 -13.38
N GLY A 36 -33.21 -6.38 -14.07
CA GLY A 36 -33.66 -5.12 -13.48
C GLY A 36 -35.18 -5.04 -13.52
N GLU A 37 -35.85 -5.33 -12.40
CA GLU A 37 -37.25 -4.95 -12.21
C GLU A 37 -37.33 -3.97 -11.03
N GLU A 38 -37.96 -2.82 -11.28
CA GLU A 38 -37.96 -1.64 -10.42
C GLU A 38 -39.03 -1.73 -9.32
N TYR A 39 -38.67 -1.40 -8.07
CA TYR A 39 -39.58 -1.42 -6.92
C TYR A 39 -40.03 -0.02 -6.51
N GLN A 40 -41.32 0.10 -6.20
CA GLN A 40 -41.91 1.23 -5.49
C GLN A 40 -42.54 0.69 -4.19
N SER A 41 -42.11 1.18 -3.01
CA SER A 41 -42.60 0.74 -1.70
C SER A 41 -42.97 1.94 -0.82
N SER A 42 -44.04 1.81 -0.04
CA SER A 42 -44.58 2.84 0.87
C SER A 42 -43.70 3.07 2.11
N ASN A 43 -43.79 4.30 2.65
CA ASN A 43 -42.89 4.90 3.63
C ASN A 43 -42.61 4.10 4.92
N GLU A 44 -43.50 3.25 5.42
CA GLU A 44 -43.29 2.53 6.69
C GLU A 44 -42.32 1.34 6.58
N LYS A 45 -42.04 0.85 5.36
CA LYS A 45 -41.20 -0.35 5.14
C LYS A 45 -39.85 -0.05 4.48
N THR A 46 -39.59 1.20 4.13
CA THR A 46 -38.36 1.64 3.45
C THR A 46 -37.13 1.61 4.36
N MET A 47 -37.32 1.85 5.67
CA MET A 47 -36.25 1.69 6.67
C MET A 47 -35.79 0.22 6.79
N GLN A 48 -36.71 -0.75 6.67
CA GLN A 48 -36.35 -2.17 6.70
C GLN A 48 -35.49 -2.57 5.50
N LEU A 49 -35.71 -1.97 4.32
CA LEU A 49 -34.88 -2.18 3.14
C LEU A 49 -33.48 -1.59 3.33
N TYR A 50 -33.38 -0.40 3.94
CA TYR A 50 -32.11 0.23 4.28
C TYR A 50 -31.29 -0.62 5.27
N GLU A 51 -31.92 -1.13 6.33
CA GLU A 51 -31.27 -2.05 7.27
C GLU A 51 -30.92 -3.40 6.60
N LYS A 52 -31.78 -3.91 5.72
CA LYS A 52 -31.51 -5.14 4.96
C LYS A 52 -30.28 -5.01 4.07
N PHE A 53 -30.08 -3.86 3.44
CA PHE A 53 -28.88 -3.56 2.66
C PHE A 53 -27.62 -3.66 3.53
N ARG A 54 -27.60 -2.96 4.68
CA ARG A 54 -26.49 -3.02 5.65
C ARG A 54 -26.23 -4.45 6.11
N ASN A 55 -27.26 -5.13 6.59
CA ASN A 55 -27.15 -6.50 7.10
C ASN A 55 -26.60 -7.47 6.04
N SER A 56 -26.97 -7.29 4.77
CA SER A 56 -26.47 -8.11 3.67
C SER A 56 -24.96 -7.95 3.46
N LEU A 57 -24.45 -6.72 3.57
CA LEU A 57 -23.01 -6.44 3.50
C LEU A 57 -22.26 -7.07 4.67
N GLU A 58 -22.75 -6.84 5.89
CA GLU A 58 -22.13 -7.33 7.12
C GLU A 58 -22.11 -8.86 7.16
N GLU A 59 -23.22 -9.52 6.82
CA GLU A 59 -23.30 -10.99 6.75
C GLU A 59 -22.28 -11.55 5.76
N SER A 60 -22.12 -10.92 4.59
CA SER A 60 -21.13 -11.33 3.58
C SER A 60 -19.69 -11.17 4.10
N ILE A 61 -19.45 -10.13 4.91
CA ILE A 61 -18.16 -9.91 5.55
C ILE A 61 -17.88 -11.00 6.60
N PHE A 62 -18.83 -11.28 7.47
CA PHE A 62 -18.65 -12.24 8.56
C PHE A 62 -18.60 -13.70 8.08
N SER A 63 -19.37 -14.05 7.05
CA SER A 63 -19.44 -15.42 6.53
C SER A 63 -18.30 -15.78 5.59
N THR A 64 -17.78 -14.84 4.80
CA THR A 64 -16.81 -15.15 3.73
C THR A 64 -15.51 -14.36 3.85
N VAL A 65 -15.57 -13.03 4.01
CA VAL A 65 -14.38 -12.17 3.99
C VAL A 65 -13.46 -12.44 5.18
N LEU A 66 -13.98 -12.33 6.40
CA LEU A 66 -13.19 -12.48 7.61
C LEU A 66 -12.59 -13.88 7.76
N PRO A 67 -13.35 -14.99 7.58
CA PRO A 67 -12.78 -16.34 7.66
C PRO A 67 -11.61 -16.56 6.68
N THR A 68 -11.66 -15.94 5.50
CA THR A 68 -10.62 -16.06 4.48
C THR A 68 -9.34 -15.30 4.86
N LEU A 69 -9.45 -14.21 5.61
CA LEU A 69 -8.32 -13.32 5.94
C LEU A 69 -7.69 -13.58 7.31
N VAL A 70 -8.48 -14.01 8.31
CA VAL A 70 -8.03 -14.04 9.72
C VAL A 70 -6.75 -14.83 9.93
N ASN A 71 -6.53 -15.92 9.19
CA ASN A 71 -5.36 -16.80 9.37
C ASN A 71 -4.17 -16.48 8.44
N LYS A 72 -4.30 -15.52 7.51
CA LYS A 72 -3.25 -15.20 6.52
C LYS A 72 -2.23 -14.20 7.06
N GLN A 73 -0.94 -14.33 6.77
CA GLN A 73 0.09 -13.38 7.26
C GLN A 73 0.97 -12.87 6.12
N GLY A 74 1.65 -11.73 6.37
CA GLY A 74 2.63 -11.15 5.45
C GLY A 74 2.07 -10.88 4.05
N ALA A 75 2.88 -11.12 3.02
CA ALA A 75 2.50 -10.89 1.62
C ALA A 75 1.24 -11.68 1.19
N ASN A 76 1.01 -12.86 1.76
CA ASN A 76 -0.18 -13.67 1.46
C ASN A 76 -1.46 -13.02 2.01
N LEU A 77 -1.38 -12.36 3.17
CA LEU A 77 -2.50 -11.56 3.68
C LEU A 77 -2.81 -10.40 2.73
N LEU A 78 -1.79 -9.64 2.34
CA LEU A 78 -1.97 -8.48 1.47
C LEU A 78 -2.53 -8.88 0.10
N ARG A 79 -2.03 -9.98 -0.48
CA ARG A 79 -2.52 -10.52 -1.76
C ARG A 79 -3.99 -10.87 -1.70
N GLU A 80 -4.38 -11.62 -0.68
CA GLU A 80 -5.78 -11.98 -0.53
C GLU A 80 -6.66 -10.75 -0.27
N PHE A 81 -6.17 -9.85 0.57
CA PHE A 81 -6.88 -8.64 0.94
C PHE A 81 -7.20 -7.78 -0.30
N VAL A 82 -6.25 -7.61 -1.22
CA VAL A 82 -6.45 -6.89 -2.50
C VAL A 82 -7.51 -7.56 -3.37
N VAL A 83 -7.50 -8.88 -3.46
CA VAL A 83 -8.50 -9.65 -4.25
C VAL A 83 -9.88 -9.51 -3.63
N ILE A 84 -9.99 -9.73 -2.32
CA ILE A 84 -11.26 -9.66 -1.60
C ILE A 84 -11.85 -8.26 -1.65
N TRP A 85 -11.03 -7.21 -1.50
CA TRP A 85 -11.50 -5.84 -1.62
C TRP A 85 -12.11 -5.58 -3.01
N SER A 86 -11.43 -6.01 -4.07
CA SER A 86 -11.95 -5.91 -5.44
C SER A 86 -13.30 -6.64 -5.62
N ASN A 87 -13.40 -7.88 -5.12
CA ASN A 87 -14.63 -8.67 -5.20
C ASN A 87 -15.76 -8.06 -4.37
N TYR A 88 -15.45 -7.58 -3.16
CA TYR A 88 -16.39 -6.90 -2.28
C TYR A 88 -16.93 -5.62 -2.93
N LYS A 89 -16.07 -4.78 -3.51
CA LYS A 89 -16.51 -3.57 -4.24
C LYS A 89 -17.45 -3.91 -5.38
N LEU A 90 -17.17 -4.98 -6.12
CA LEU A 90 -18.04 -5.42 -7.20
C LEU A 90 -19.41 -5.87 -6.67
N MET A 91 -19.44 -6.67 -5.61
CA MET A 91 -20.70 -7.06 -4.94
C MET A 91 -21.45 -5.83 -4.43
N ALA A 92 -20.79 -4.96 -3.66
CA ALA A 92 -21.40 -3.77 -3.09
C ALA A 92 -21.98 -2.86 -4.17
N ARG A 93 -21.29 -2.70 -5.31
CA ARG A 93 -21.80 -1.93 -6.45
C ARG A 93 -23.08 -2.54 -7.04
N TRP A 94 -23.19 -3.86 -7.08
CA TRP A 94 -24.43 -4.52 -7.51
C TRP A 94 -25.55 -4.33 -6.48
N LEU A 95 -25.25 -4.47 -5.19
CA LEU A 95 -26.22 -4.22 -4.12
C LEU A 95 -26.70 -2.76 -4.16
N CYS A 96 -25.82 -1.77 -4.29
CA CYS A 96 -26.21 -0.37 -4.43
C CYS A 96 -27.18 -0.15 -5.60
N ARG A 97 -27.02 -0.88 -6.70
CA ARG A 97 -27.97 -0.82 -7.84
C ARG A 97 -29.32 -1.43 -7.52
N PHE A 98 -29.37 -2.58 -6.84
CA PHE A 98 -30.65 -3.19 -6.44
C PHE A 98 -31.44 -2.30 -5.47
N PHE A 99 -30.71 -1.57 -4.63
CA PHE A 99 -31.28 -0.68 -3.62
C PHE A 99 -31.28 0.80 -4.04
N GLU A 100 -31.00 1.13 -5.31
CA GLU A 100 -30.82 2.52 -5.80
C GLU A 100 -32.01 3.44 -5.49
N TYR A 101 -33.21 2.87 -5.43
CA TYR A 101 -34.42 3.56 -4.98
C TYR A 101 -34.24 4.27 -3.62
N LEU A 102 -33.49 3.67 -2.68
CA LEU A 102 -33.24 4.25 -1.36
C LEU A 102 -32.40 5.53 -1.46
N ASP A 103 -31.30 5.52 -2.20
CA ASP A 103 -30.47 6.71 -2.42
C ASP A 103 -31.24 7.82 -3.15
N ARG A 104 -32.16 7.45 -4.06
CA ARG A 104 -32.90 8.41 -4.88
C ARG A 104 -34.09 9.04 -4.17
N PHE A 105 -34.79 8.30 -3.32
CA PHE A 105 -36.08 8.73 -2.78
C PHE A 105 -36.17 8.69 -1.27
N PHE A 106 -35.46 7.80 -0.58
CA PHE A 106 -35.57 7.63 0.87
C PHE A 106 -34.53 8.47 1.62
N ILE A 107 -33.24 8.23 1.36
CA ILE A 107 -32.13 8.87 2.05
C ILE A 107 -32.18 10.41 1.97
N PRO A 108 -32.56 11.05 0.84
CA PRO A 108 -32.71 12.51 0.80
C PRO A 108 -33.80 13.07 1.75
N GLN A 109 -34.74 12.25 2.18
CA GLN A 109 -35.76 12.63 3.17
C GLN A 109 -35.27 12.48 4.63
N HIS A 110 -34.10 11.88 4.83
CA HIS A 110 -33.53 11.53 6.13
C HIS A 110 -32.06 11.98 6.23
N ILE A 111 -31.85 13.21 6.68
CA ILE A 111 -30.54 13.89 6.70
C ILE A 111 -29.49 13.11 7.52
N GLU A 112 -29.94 12.34 8.51
CA GLU A 112 -29.11 11.51 9.39
C GLU A 112 -28.55 10.24 8.73
N LEU A 113 -29.10 9.81 7.59
CA LEU A 113 -28.71 8.57 6.94
C LEU A 113 -27.52 8.76 5.99
N GLU A 114 -26.65 7.75 5.94
CA GLU A 114 -25.53 7.70 5.01
C GLU A 114 -25.97 7.10 3.68
N SER A 115 -25.33 7.50 2.57
CA SER A 115 -25.61 6.91 1.26
C SER A 115 -25.26 5.42 1.23
N LEU A 116 -25.89 4.65 0.35
CA LEU A 116 -25.60 3.22 0.22
C LEU A 116 -24.12 2.94 -0.09
N ASN A 117 -23.52 3.80 -0.91
CA ASN A 117 -22.09 3.73 -1.19
C ASN A 117 -21.26 4.04 0.07
N GLY A 118 -21.62 5.07 0.84
CA GLY A 118 -20.95 5.38 2.10
C GLY A 118 -21.00 4.23 3.10
N ILE A 119 -22.15 3.59 3.26
CA ILE A 119 -22.33 2.38 4.10
C ILE A 119 -21.46 1.24 3.60
N SER A 120 -21.40 1.01 2.29
CA SER A 120 -20.57 -0.05 1.70
C SER A 120 -19.09 0.10 2.08
N PHE A 121 -18.58 1.33 2.02
CA PHE A 121 -17.22 1.64 2.43
C PHE A 121 -17.03 1.54 3.95
N SER A 122 -17.95 2.09 4.75
CA SER A 122 -17.83 2.09 6.21
C SER A 122 -17.92 0.69 6.81
N CYS A 123 -18.81 -0.18 6.31
CA CYS A 123 -18.89 -1.58 6.72
C CYS A 123 -17.55 -2.32 6.52
N PHE A 124 -16.93 -2.24 5.34
CA PHE A 124 -15.66 -2.92 5.09
C PHE A 124 -14.52 -2.30 5.91
N ARG A 125 -14.46 -0.97 5.99
CA ARG A 125 -13.47 -0.25 6.79
C ARG A 125 -13.53 -0.70 8.25
N ASP A 126 -14.71 -0.64 8.85
CA ASP A 126 -14.89 -0.82 10.29
C ASP A 126 -14.81 -2.28 10.72
N LEU A 127 -15.31 -3.21 9.89
CA LEU A 127 -15.36 -4.63 10.23
C LEU A 127 -14.13 -5.42 9.76
N VAL A 128 -13.47 -5.00 8.67
CA VAL A 128 -12.36 -5.74 8.05
C VAL A 128 -11.05 -4.96 8.17
N PHE A 129 -10.98 -3.76 7.59
CA PHE A 129 -9.72 -3.02 7.46
C PHE A 129 -9.14 -2.66 8.82
N LYS A 130 -9.92 -2.00 9.69
CA LYS A 130 -9.46 -1.62 11.06
C LYS A 130 -8.99 -2.83 11.86
N LYS A 131 -9.70 -3.96 11.75
CA LYS A 131 -9.37 -5.20 12.45
C LYS A 131 -8.04 -5.82 11.98
N LEU A 132 -7.70 -5.66 10.70
CA LEU A 132 -6.49 -6.22 10.10
C LEU A 132 -5.36 -5.21 9.95
N TYR A 133 -5.60 -3.94 10.30
CA TYR A 133 -4.74 -2.80 9.98
C TYR A 133 -3.28 -3.00 10.38
N CYS A 134 -3.01 -3.40 11.63
CA CYS A 134 -1.64 -3.63 12.10
C CYS A 134 -0.91 -4.69 11.25
N ARG A 135 -1.58 -5.79 10.91
CA ARG A 135 -0.98 -6.88 10.10
C ARG A 135 -0.79 -6.47 8.64
N LEU A 136 -1.68 -5.63 8.11
CA LEU A 136 -1.54 -5.06 6.76
C LEU A 136 -0.37 -4.08 6.70
N ILE A 137 -0.20 -3.23 7.72
CA ILE A 137 0.99 -2.37 7.87
C ILE A 137 2.24 -3.22 7.93
N GLU A 138 2.30 -4.23 8.81
CA GLU A 138 3.47 -5.09 8.96
C GLU A 138 3.82 -5.79 7.63
N ALA A 139 2.82 -6.29 6.90
CA ALA A 139 3.01 -6.89 5.59
C ALA A 139 3.56 -5.89 4.56
N ALA A 140 2.97 -4.69 4.49
CA ALA A 140 3.39 -3.64 3.57
C ALA A 140 4.80 -3.13 3.89
N LEU A 141 5.11 -2.89 5.16
CA LEU A 141 6.45 -2.51 5.63
C LEU A 141 7.47 -3.61 5.33
N THR A 142 7.13 -4.88 5.57
CA THR A 142 8.01 -6.00 5.26
C THR A 142 8.32 -6.04 3.76
N LEU A 143 7.32 -5.79 2.90
CA LEU A 143 7.54 -5.70 1.46
C LEU A 143 8.45 -4.51 1.11
N VAL A 144 8.17 -3.30 1.59
CA VAL A 144 9.02 -2.11 1.40
C VAL A 144 10.46 -2.40 1.83
N ILE A 145 10.66 -2.95 3.03
CA ILE A 145 11.97 -3.27 3.58
C ILE A 145 12.65 -4.34 2.73
N SER A 146 11.98 -5.43 2.38
CA SER A 146 12.55 -6.48 1.53
C SER A 146 12.95 -5.97 0.14
N MET A 147 12.24 -4.94 -0.34
CA MET A 147 12.50 -4.29 -1.62
C MET A 147 13.61 -3.27 -1.54
N CYS A 148 13.62 -2.41 -0.52
CA CYS A 148 14.61 -1.36 -0.28
C CYS A 148 15.95 -1.93 0.20
N LEU A 149 15.91 -3.03 0.95
CA LEU A 149 17.07 -3.70 1.51
C LEU A 149 17.41 -4.91 0.63
N PRO A 150 18.24 -4.78 -0.42
CA PRO A 150 18.87 -5.96 -0.96
C PRO A 150 19.81 -6.49 0.12
N THR A 151 19.31 -7.36 1.00
CA THR A 151 20.09 -8.43 1.62
C THR A 151 21.54 -8.05 1.98
N VAL A 152 21.72 -7.10 2.92
CA VAL A 152 23.01 -6.94 3.63
C VAL A 152 23.41 -8.27 4.29
N LYS A 153 22.43 -9.10 4.67
CA LYS A 153 22.65 -10.49 5.12
C LYS A 153 23.32 -11.41 4.10
N ILE A 154 23.22 -11.15 2.79
CA ILE A 154 23.88 -11.95 1.75
C ILE A 154 25.17 -11.25 1.33
N LEU A 155 25.16 -9.91 1.22
CA LEU A 155 26.35 -9.13 0.88
C LEU A 155 27.47 -9.27 1.92
N VAL A 156 27.18 -9.20 3.22
CA VAL A 156 28.23 -9.31 4.26
C VAL A 156 28.77 -10.73 4.38
N SER A 157 27.94 -11.75 4.15
CA SER A 157 28.37 -13.16 4.20
C SER A 157 29.13 -13.61 2.95
N LEU A 158 28.83 -13.06 1.77
CA LEU A 158 29.40 -13.50 0.48
C LEU A 158 30.45 -12.56 -0.11
N LEU A 159 30.57 -11.29 0.34
CA LEU A 159 31.69 -10.41 -0.01
C LEU A 159 33.04 -10.93 0.52
N LEU A 160 33.02 -11.84 1.49
CA LEU A 160 34.21 -12.55 1.93
C LEU A 160 34.60 -13.72 1.01
N GLU A 161 33.72 -14.19 0.10
CA GLU A 161 33.98 -15.41 -0.68
C GLU A 161 33.99 -15.23 -2.21
N PHE A 162 33.26 -14.28 -2.83
CA PHE A 162 33.15 -14.24 -4.30
C PHE A 162 33.27 -12.83 -4.92
N GLY A 163 34.16 -12.73 -5.93
CA GLY A 163 34.50 -11.50 -6.65
C GLY A 163 33.34 -10.82 -7.42
N SER A 164 33.50 -9.52 -7.66
CA SER A 164 32.49 -8.48 -7.54
C SER A 164 31.61 -8.15 -8.77
N VAL A 165 31.64 -8.88 -9.88
CA VAL A 165 30.93 -8.42 -11.11
C VAL A 165 29.88 -9.39 -11.65
N GLN A 166 30.10 -10.70 -11.57
CA GLN A 166 29.17 -11.70 -12.11
C GLN A 166 27.92 -11.88 -11.22
N PHE A 167 28.05 -11.61 -9.91
CA PHE A 167 26.98 -11.75 -8.93
C PHE A 167 25.93 -10.62 -8.98
N TYR A 168 26.35 -9.38 -9.29
CA TYR A 168 25.41 -8.26 -9.46
C TYR A 168 24.39 -8.49 -10.58
N MET A 169 24.73 -9.31 -11.59
CA MET A 169 23.81 -9.67 -12.69
C MET A 169 22.79 -10.75 -12.29
N GLN A 170 23.17 -11.74 -11.48
CA GLN A 170 22.22 -12.77 -10.99
C GLN A 170 21.20 -12.23 -9.99
N ILE A 171 21.62 -11.29 -9.13
CA ILE A 171 20.71 -10.56 -8.23
C ILE A 171 19.59 -9.82 -8.99
N ASN A 172 19.78 -9.50 -10.27
CA ASN A 172 18.77 -8.87 -11.12
C ASN A 172 17.84 -9.88 -11.81
N GLN A 173 18.27 -11.14 -12.00
CA GLN A 173 17.46 -12.21 -12.59
C GLN A 173 16.51 -12.88 -11.59
N GLU A 174 16.87 -12.97 -10.30
CA GLU A 174 15.91 -13.38 -9.24
C GLU A 174 14.72 -12.40 -9.10
N ARG A 175 14.73 -11.26 -9.79
CA ARG A 175 13.77 -10.15 -9.62
C ARG A 175 12.54 -10.18 -10.51
N GLU A 176 12.41 -11.14 -11.42
CA GLU A 176 11.13 -11.32 -12.14
C GLU A 176 10.00 -11.68 -11.15
N GLY A 177 10.34 -12.30 -9.99
CA GLY A 177 9.41 -12.44 -8.86
C GLY A 177 9.15 -11.14 -8.07
N GLN A 178 10.04 -10.14 -8.14
CA GLN A 178 9.99 -8.88 -7.40
C GLN A 178 9.01 -7.86 -8.01
N GLN A 179 8.72 -7.96 -9.32
CA GLN A 179 7.73 -7.08 -9.97
C GLN A 179 6.30 -7.37 -9.47
N ILE A 180 6.01 -8.64 -9.15
CA ILE A 180 4.71 -9.07 -8.59
C ILE A 180 4.49 -8.42 -7.22
N ASP A 181 5.53 -8.37 -6.39
CA ASP A 181 5.45 -7.73 -5.07
C ASP A 181 5.30 -6.20 -5.18
N CYS A 182 5.79 -5.56 -6.26
CA CYS A 182 5.66 -4.09 -6.45
C CYS A 182 4.22 -3.73 -6.76
N VAL A 183 3.61 -4.48 -7.69
CA VAL A 183 2.20 -4.31 -8.06
C VAL A 183 1.31 -4.62 -6.87
N LEU A 184 1.62 -5.69 -6.13
CA LEU A 184 0.87 -6.05 -4.93
C LEU A 184 0.95 -4.96 -3.86
N LEU A 185 2.14 -4.45 -3.56
CA LEU A 185 2.34 -3.39 -2.58
C LEU A 185 1.61 -2.11 -3.00
N LYS A 186 1.74 -1.71 -4.27
CA LYS A 186 1.04 -0.55 -4.82
C LYS A 186 -0.48 -0.69 -4.66
N ASN A 187 -1.04 -1.80 -5.14
CA ASN A 187 -2.48 -2.07 -5.03
C ASN A 187 -2.94 -2.09 -3.57
N GLY A 188 -2.12 -2.63 -2.66
CA GLY A 188 -2.38 -2.60 -1.23
C GLY A 188 -2.43 -1.19 -0.66
N LEU A 189 -1.46 -0.35 -0.99
CA LEU A 189 -1.38 1.05 -0.54
C LEU A 189 -2.46 1.93 -1.16
N ASP A 190 -2.85 1.68 -2.40
CA ASP A 190 -3.99 2.35 -3.04
C ASP A 190 -5.27 2.12 -2.25
N ILE A 191 -5.44 0.94 -1.64
CA ILE A 191 -6.59 0.65 -0.77
C ILE A 191 -6.51 1.45 0.55
N PHE A 192 -5.32 1.71 1.09
CA PHE A 192 -5.18 2.54 2.30
C PHE A 192 -5.65 3.97 2.01
N VAL A 193 -5.33 4.48 0.82
CA VAL A 193 -5.82 5.78 0.35
C VAL A 193 -7.33 5.73 0.11
N GLU A 194 -7.83 4.69 -0.55
CA GLU A 194 -9.25 4.54 -0.89
C GLU A 194 -10.16 4.38 0.34
N ILE A 195 -9.69 3.69 1.39
CA ILE A 195 -10.42 3.45 2.64
C ILE A 195 -10.31 4.63 3.62
N SER A 196 -9.34 5.52 3.42
CA SER A 196 -9.23 6.75 4.21
C SER A 196 -10.51 7.57 4.06
N ASP A 197 -11.05 8.04 5.19
CA ASP A 197 -12.36 8.67 5.19
C ASP A 197 -12.29 10.18 5.00
N TYR A 198 -13.41 10.76 4.59
CA TYR A 198 -13.63 12.20 4.60
C TYR A 198 -13.79 12.77 6.02
N LYS A 199 -13.76 11.91 7.06
CA LYS A 199 -13.98 12.26 8.47
C LYS A 199 -12.66 12.40 9.26
N GLY A 200 -11.53 12.44 8.56
CA GLY A 200 -10.24 12.85 9.10
C GLY A 200 -9.27 11.73 9.48
N VAL A 201 -9.54 10.45 9.15
CA VAL A 201 -8.58 9.37 9.36
C VAL A 201 -7.83 9.05 8.06
N ASN A 202 -6.54 9.36 8.04
CA ASN A 202 -5.65 9.11 6.91
C ASN A 202 -4.70 7.93 7.19
N TYR A 203 -5.11 6.73 6.76
CA TYR A 203 -4.35 5.51 6.99
C TYR A 203 -3.03 5.48 6.20
N TYR A 204 -2.99 6.13 5.04
CA TYR A 204 -1.77 6.21 4.26
C TYR A 204 -0.72 7.08 4.95
N GLU A 205 -1.11 8.22 5.52
CA GLU A 205 -0.20 9.10 6.26
C GLU A 205 0.35 8.43 7.52
N ASP A 206 -0.47 7.66 8.24
CA ASP A 206 -0.01 6.84 9.35
C ASP A 206 1.01 5.79 8.93
N PHE A 207 0.73 5.05 7.85
CA PHE A 207 1.68 4.12 7.25
C PHE A 207 2.97 4.83 6.83
N GLU A 208 2.87 5.95 6.13
CA GLU A 208 4.00 6.74 5.63
C GLU A 208 4.91 7.17 6.80
N ARG A 209 4.32 7.68 7.89
CA ARG A 209 5.07 8.08 9.10
C ARG A 209 5.83 6.91 9.72
N ILE A 210 5.19 5.74 9.87
CA ILE A 210 5.83 4.55 10.43
C ILE A 210 6.97 4.09 9.50
N MET A 211 6.71 4.03 8.20
CA MET A 211 7.68 3.63 7.19
C MET A 211 8.91 4.54 7.16
N LEU A 212 8.72 5.86 7.18
CA LEU A 212 9.82 6.83 7.23
C LEU A 212 10.65 6.70 8.50
N THR A 213 10.03 6.36 9.64
CA THR A 213 10.73 6.12 10.91
C THR A 213 11.62 4.87 10.82
N GLU A 214 11.11 3.77 10.25
CA GLU A 214 11.88 2.56 10.03
C GLU A 214 13.06 2.79 9.06
N ILE A 215 12.81 3.50 7.96
CA ILE A 215 13.85 3.88 6.98
C ILE A 215 14.92 4.75 7.64
N SER A 216 14.52 5.75 8.43
CA SER A 216 15.44 6.62 9.18
C SER A 216 16.37 5.81 10.09
N GLY A 217 15.80 4.93 10.93
CA GLY A 217 16.56 4.08 11.83
C GLY A 217 17.51 3.13 11.10
N TYR A 218 17.09 2.59 9.95
CA TYR A 218 17.93 1.75 9.11
C TYR A 218 19.13 2.52 8.54
N TYR A 219 18.90 3.63 7.84
CA TYR A 219 19.98 4.37 7.19
C TYR A 219 20.93 5.01 8.19
N SER A 220 20.47 5.42 9.37
CA SER A 220 21.37 5.89 10.44
C SER A 220 22.38 4.83 10.89
N ARG A 221 21.94 3.56 11.04
CA ARG A 221 22.81 2.44 11.39
C ARG A 221 23.77 2.10 10.26
N LEU A 222 23.24 1.99 9.04
CA LEU A 222 24.01 1.67 7.84
C LEU A 222 25.13 2.69 7.60
N ALA A 223 24.83 3.97 7.80
CA ALA A 223 25.80 5.03 7.63
C ALA A 223 26.94 4.95 8.66
N SER A 224 26.60 4.60 9.91
CA SER A 224 27.60 4.39 10.97
C SER A 224 28.50 3.18 10.67
N GLU A 225 27.94 2.11 10.12
CA GLU A 225 28.68 0.91 9.70
C GLU A 225 29.63 1.20 8.53
N TRP A 226 29.14 1.83 7.47
CA TRP A 226 29.96 2.21 6.32
C TRP A 226 31.07 3.18 6.69
N LEU A 227 30.78 4.16 7.56
CA LEU A 227 31.79 5.11 8.04
C LEU A 227 32.91 4.41 8.81
N LEU A 228 32.63 3.29 9.49
CA LEU A 228 33.63 2.50 10.20
C LEU A 228 34.49 1.68 9.24
N HIS A 229 33.89 1.01 8.26
CA HIS A 229 34.56 -0.02 7.46
C HIS A 229 35.07 0.44 6.09
N ASP A 230 34.42 1.39 5.44
CA ASP A 230 34.71 1.76 4.05
C ASP A 230 35.61 3.00 3.95
N SER A 231 36.42 3.13 2.91
CA SER A 231 37.12 4.39 2.63
C SER A 231 36.15 5.54 2.32
N SER A 232 36.58 6.81 2.45
CA SER A 232 35.72 7.96 2.12
C SER A 232 35.21 7.95 0.67
N ALA A 233 36.00 7.43 -0.28
CA ALA A 233 35.61 7.30 -1.68
C ALA A 233 34.53 6.22 -1.89
N GLU A 234 34.70 5.03 -1.29
CA GLU A 234 33.72 3.93 -1.37
C GLU A 234 32.39 4.33 -0.73
N TYR A 235 32.45 5.02 0.42
CA TYR A 235 31.28 5.54 1.11
C TYR A 235 30.45 6.43 0.17
N VAL A 236 31.07 7.44 -0.45
CA VAL A 236 30.36 8.38 -1.34
C VAL A 236 29.74 7.66 -2.55
N GLN A 237 30.44 6.68 -3.12
CA GLN A 237 29.89 5.87 -4.22
C GLN A 237 28.65 5.07 -3.78
N LYS A 238 28.69 4.43 -2.60
CA LYS A 238 27.55 3.70 -2.04
C LYS A 238 26.35 4.62 -1.78
N VAL A 239 26.60 5.82 -1.25
CA VAL A 239 25.53 6.82 -1.03
C VAL A 239 24.85 7.23 -2.33
N PHE A 240 25.62 7.54 -3.38
CA PHE A 240 25.06 7.89 -4.69
C PHE A 240 24.19 6.75 -5.26
N TRP A 241 24.67 5.52 -5.17
CA TRP A 241 23.91 4.34 -5.58
C TRP A 241 22.60 4.18 -4.80
N CYS A 242 22.65 4.35 -3.47
CA CYS A 242 21.46 4.25 -2.62
C CYS A 242 20.41 5.31 -2.97
N LEU A 243 20.80 6.58 -3.09
CA LEU A 243 19.86 7.66 -3.39
C LEU A 243 19.13 7.45 -4.73
N ASN A 244 19.87 7.09 -5.78
CA ASN A 244 19.26 6.84 -7.10
C ASN A 244 18.32 5.62 -7.09
N ARG A 245 18.72 4.57 -6.37
CA ARG A 245 17.96 3.33 -6.30
C ARG A 245 16.68 3.48 -5.49
N GLU A 246 16.73 4.16 -4.35
CA GLU A 246 15.55 4.45 -3.54
C GLU A 246 14.57 5.35 -4.27
N LYS A 247 15.08 6.36 -4.99
CA LYS A 247 14.25 7.20 -5.88
C LYS A 247 13.54 6.38 -6.95
N GLN A 248 14.25 5.48 -7.63
CA GLN A 248 13.66 4.63 -8.66
C GLN A 248 12.61 3.66 -8.09
N ARG A 249 12.83 3.12 -6.90
CA ARG A 249 11.89 2.20 -6.24
C ARG A 249 10.64 2.89 -5.75
N ALA A 250 10.78 4.02 -5.05
CA ALA A 250 9.64 4.77 -4.54
C ALA A 250 8.68 5.15 -5.67
N ARG A 251 9.19 5.52 -6.85
CA ARG A 251 8.39 5.78 -8.06
C ARG A 251 7.49 4.62 -8.51
N GLN A 252 7.89 3.38 -8.23
CA GLN A 252 7.18 2.21 -8.75
C GLN A 252 5.93 1.87 -7.94
N TYR A 253 5.93 2.13 -6.63
CA TYR A 253 4.86 1.63 -5.74
C TYR A 253 4.41 2.61 -4.64
N LEU A 254 5.04 3.78 -4.48
CA LEU A 254 4.63 4.79 -3.49
C LEU A 254 4.03 6.03 -4.16
N HIS A 255 3.34 6.84 -3.37
CA HIS A 255 2.85 8.14 -3.80
C HIS A 255 4.02 9.08 -4.15
N PRO A 256 3.91 9.96 -5.17
CA PRO A 256 4.97 10.91 -5.54
C PRO A 256 5.46 11.78 -4.38
N ASP A 257 4.58 12.22 -3.49
CA ASP A 257 4.98 13.00 -2.31
C ASP A 257 5.85 12.19 -1.34
N THR A 258 5.59 10.89 -1.24
CA THR A 258 6.37 9.97 -0.41
C THR A 258 7.74 9.69 -1.02
N GLU A 259 7.87 9.65 -2.35
CA GLU A 259 9.17 9.55 -3.04
C GLU A 259 10.11 10.66 -2.58
N VAL A 260 9.62 11.91 -2.60
CA VAL A 260 10.41 13.07 -2.20
C VAL A 260 10.86 12.95 -0.75
N LYS A 261 9.96 12.56 0.15
CA LYS A 261 10.25 12.38 1.59
C LYS A 261 11.28 11.28 1.85
N ILE A 262 11.18 10.14 1.18
CA ILE A 262 12.17 9.05 1.32
C ILE A 262 13.55 9.53 0.90
N VAL A 263 13.66 10.16 -0.28
CA VAL A 263 14.94 10.65 -0.79
C VAL A 263 15.55 11.66 0.19
N GLN A 264 14.73 12.56 0.76
CA GLN A 264 15.17 13.52 1.76
C GLN A 264 15.68 12.83 3.05
N VAL A 265 14.94 11.86 3.60
CA VAL A 265 15.34 11.12 4.80
C VAL A 265 16.64 10.36 4.58
N VAL A 266 16.76 9.67 3.45
CA VAL A 266 17.98 8.92 3.10
C VAL A 266 19.17 9.87 2.95
N ARG A 267 18.99 11.00 2.27
CA ARG A 267 20.04 12.02 2.10
C ARG A 267 20.48 12.59 3.43
N TYR A 268 19.53 12.91 4.31
CA TYR A 268 19.82 13.46 5.63
C TYR A 268 20.73 12.55 6.44
N HIS A 269 20.42 11.25 6.53
CA HIS A 269 21.23 10.31 7.31
C HIS A 269 22.56 9.94 6.65
N LEU A 270 22.59 9.78 5.32
CA LEU A 270 23.80 9.35 4.62
C LEU A 270 24.79 10.48 4.35
N LEU A 271 24.33 11.74 4.24
CA LEU A 271 25.17 12.90 3.93
C LEU A 271 25.13 13.95 5.03
N ASP A 272 23.96 14.53 5.29
CA ASP A 272 23.87 15.77 6.07
C ASP A 272 24.32 15.56 7.54
N GLN A 273 23.94 14.45 8.17
CA GLN A 273 24.34 14.13 9.55
C GLN A 273 25.82 13.73 9.69
N ILE A 274 26.43 13.20 8.64
CA ILE A 274 27.77 12.56 8.70
C ILE A 274 28.85 13.42 8.03
N ALA A 275 28.47 14.50 7.35
CA ALA A 275 29.35 15.37 6.59
C ALA A 275 30.66 15.70 7.31
N ASN A 276 30.61 16.17 8.56
CA ASN A 276 31.82 16.53 9.32
C ASN A 276 32.73 15.32 9.56
N LYS A 277 32.16 14.18 9.97
CA LYS A 277 32.94 12.95 10.23
C LYS A 277 33.55 12.38 8.94
N LEU A 278 32.84 12.48 7.82
CA LEU A 278 33.35 12.06 6.51
C LEU A 278 34.50 12.95 6.04
N MET A 279 34.41 14.26 6.31
CA MET A 279 35.49 15.22 6.00
C MET A 279 36.75 14.96 6.84
N GLU A 280 36.59 14.71 8.14
CA GLU A 280 37.69 14.30 9.03
C GLU A 280 38.36 13.01 8.56
N LYS A 281 37.55 11.99 8.23
CA LYS A 281 38.04 10.71 7.70
C LYS A 281 38.85 10.92 6.42
N ARG A 282 38.34 11.71 5.48
CA ARG A 282 39.03 12.04 4.23
C ARG A 282 40.35 12.76 4.47
N GLN A 283 40.39 13.70 5.42
CA GLN A 283 41.63 14.39 5.78
C GLN A 283 42.65 13.44 6.39
N ALA A 284 42.23 12.52 7.25
CA ALA A 284 43.09 11.49 7.83
C ALA A 284 43.65 10.53 6.76
N GLU A 285 42.80 10.06 5.83
CA GLU A 285 43.19 9.23 4.68
C GLU A 285 44.24 9.93 3.80
N ASN A 286 44.04 11.22 3.49
CA ASN A 286 44.98 12.01 2.70
C ASN A 286 46.28 12.32 3.45
N SER A 287 46.23 12.52 4.77
CA SER A 287 47.40 12.78 5.60
C SER A 287 48.28 11.54 5.79
N GLY A 288 47.70 10.34 5.64
CA GLY A 288 48.40 9.06 5.61
C GLY A 288 49.02 8.72 4.24
N MET A 289 48.67 9.45 3.17
CA MET A 289 49.21 9.28 1.82
C MET A 289 49.81 10.59 1.28
N VAL A 290 51.03 10.90 1.74
CA VAL A 290 51.98 11.71 0.99
C VAL A 290 53.21 10.86 0.68
N THR A 291 53.10 10.01 -0.34
CA THR A 291 54.22 9.73 -1.22
C THR A 291 53.69 9.70 -2.65
N ASP A 292 54.14 10.69 -3.42
CA ASP A 292 54.07 10.87 -4.87
C ASP A 292 53.14 9.94 -5.66
N TYR A 293 52.06 10.49 -6.19
CA TYR A 293 51.79 10.62 -7.63
C TYR A 293 50.53 11.47 -7.79
N GLN A 294 50.68 12.69 -8.30
CA GLN A 294 49.58 13.57 -8.66
C GLN A 294 48.76 12.96 -9.81
N VAL A 295 47.45 12.80 -9.60
CA VAL A 295 46.46 12.91 -10.67
C VAL A 295 45.36 13.87 -10.18
N PRO A 296 45.12 15.00 -10.86
CA PRO A 296 44.17 16.00 -10.38
C PRO A 296 42.74 15.56 -10.69
N ILE A 297 42.00 15.10 -9.67
CA ILE A 297 40.54 15.04 -9.75
C ILE A 297 39.99 16.39 -9.30
N ASN A 298 39.67 17.22 -10.29
CA ASN A 298 38.98 18.49 -10.13
C ASN A 298 37.63 18.25 -9.43
N LEU A 299 37.50 18.70 -8.18
CA LEU A 299 36.25 18.74 -7.42
C LEU A 299 35.46 19.97 -7.84
N GLN A 300 34.46 19.81 -8.70
CA GLN A 300 33.33 20.76 -8.75
C GLN A 300 32.25 20.29 -7.76
N MET A 301 32.41 20.64 -6.48
CA MET A 301 31.33 20.56 -5.48
C MET A 301 30.54 21.88 -5.41
N SER A 302 30.19 22.46 -6.56
CA SER A 302 29.48 23.76 -6.59
C SER A 302 28.10 23.72 -7.25
N ASN A 303 27.65 22.62 -7.86
CA ASN A 303 26.43 22.62 -8.69
C ASN A 303 25.31 21.64 -8.31
N PHE A 304 25.31 21.03 -7.13
CA PHE A 304 24.25 20.05 -6.77
C PHE A 304 23.17 20.55 -5.79
N ILE A 305 22.95 21.87 -5.67
CA ILE A 305 21.84 22.42 -4.86
C ILE A 305 20.60 22.82 -5.67
N ILE A 306 20.60 22.78 -7.01
CA ILE A 306 19.38 23.12 -7.75
C ILE A 306 19.05 22.03 -8.77
N VAL A 307 17.80 21.57 -8.67
CA VAL A 307 17.09 20.56 -9.49
C VAL A 307 17.24 19.11 -9.02
N ALA A 308 16.34 18.69 -8.12
CA ALA A 308 15.50 17.49 -8.26
C ALA A 308 14.50 17.38 -7.11
#